data_AF-A0A6I3X0W5-F1
#
_entry.id   AF-A0A6I3X0W5-F1
#
_cell.length_a   1.000
_cell.length_b   1.000
_cell.length_c   1.000
_cell.angle_alpha   90.00
_cell.angle_beta   90.00
_cell.angle_gamma   90.00
#
_symmetry.space_group_name_H-M   'P 1'
#
loop_
_entity.id
_entity.type
_entity.pdbx_description
1 polymer ?
#
loop_
_entity_poly.entity_id
_entity_poly.type
_entity_poly.pdbx_seq_one_letter_code
_entity_poly.pdbx_strand_id
1 'polypeptide(L)'
;MSSTPITDVAAAEEFARTLDAWSQRLLDDEMLLAAETGISSDGKKQWLLRFAGEEKQFVAIWMTLRQRTVYVEIELMPPPEENVSEVLTIAMAKNFDLYPLHLAIGPDNGMYLVMRFPVGDASSELFDEISGAALRYVDELFPTLMARGYASAYRRRVTRQSRS
;
A
#
# COMPACT_ATOMS: atom_id res chain seq x y z
N MET A 1 -26.02 26.12 2.63
CA MET A 1 -26.65 24.80 2.40
C MET A 1 -26.01 24.22 1.15
N SER A 2 -24.88 23.52 1.31
CA SER A 2 -24.16 22.94 0.17
C SER A 2 -24.86 21.65 -0.22
N SER A 3 -25.51 21.66 -1.40
CA SER A 3 -26.07 20.48 -2.02
C SER A 3 -24.91 19.56 -2.42
N THR A 4 -24.53 18.63 -1.55
CA THR A 4 -23.73 17.46 -1.94
C THR A 4 -24.47 16.78 -3.10
N PRO A 5 -23.90 16.68 -4.31
CA PRO A 5 -24.61 16.04 -5.41
C PRO A 5 -24.85 14.57 -5.06
N ILE A 6 -26.06 14.08 -5.29
CA ILE A 6 -26.46 12.67 -5.17
C ILE A 6 -25.47 11.73 -5.91
N THR A 7 -24.80 12.24 -6.94
CA THR A 7 -23.74 11.56 -7.70
C THR A 7 -22.55 11.10 -6.84
N ASP A 8 -22.17 11.81 -5.78
CA ASP A 8 -21.00 11.48 -4.95
C ASP A 8 -21.28 10.25 -4.06
N VAL A 9 -22.52 10.15 -3.55
CA VAL A 9 -22.96 9.04 -2.69
C VAL A 9 -23.11 7.77 -3.51
N ALA A 10 -23.79 7.84 -4.65
CA ALA A 10 -23.98 6.68 -5.53
C ALA A 10 -22.63 6.13 -6.04
N ALA A 11 -21.69 7.01 -6.40
CA ALA A 11 -20.37 6.59 -6.85
C ALA A 11 -19.56 5.93 -5.71
N ALA A 12 -19.65 6.47 -4.49
CA ALA A 12 -19.02 5.86 -3.30
C ALA A 12 -19.58 4.47 -2.97
N GLU A 13 -20.90 4.31 -3.08
CA GLU A 13 -21.57 3.01 -2.91
C GLU A 13 -21.17 2.01 -4.00
N GLU A 14 -21.03 2.46 -5.24
CA GLU A 14 -20.58 1.62 -6.34
C GLU A 14 -19.12 1.18 -6.16
N PHE A 15 -18.23 2.09 -5.77
CA PHE A 15 -16.85 1.76 -5.42
C PHE A 15 -16.80 0.68 -4.32
N ALA A 16 -17.54 0.89 -3.22
CA ALA A 16 -17.60 -0.06 -2.13
C ALA A 16 -18.05 -1.44 -2.61
N ARG A 17 -19.15 -1.49 -3.37
CA ARG A 17 -19.68 -2.76 -3.91
C ARG A 17 -18.69 -3.46 -4.83
N THR A 18 -18.01 -2.69 -5.68
CA THR A 18 -17.02 -3.23 -6.63
C THR A 18 -15.81 -3.80 -5.89
N LEU A 19 -15.28 -3.09 -4.90
CA LEU A 19 -14.14 -3.52 -4.10
C LEU A 19 -14.48 -4.73 -3.22
N ASP A 20 -15.66 -4.72 -2.59
CA ASP A 20 -16.13 -5.83 -1.76
C ASP A 20 -16.30 -7.11 -2.62
N ALA A 21 -16.92 -7.00 -3.79
CA ALA A 21 -17.08 -8.13 -4.70
C ALA A 21 -15.73 -8.64 -5.24
N TRP A 22 -14.83 -7.73 -5.64
CA TRP A 22 -13.50 -8.10 -6.12
C TRP A 22 -12.65 -8.79 -5.04
N SER A 23 -12.63 -8.24 -3.82
CA SER A 23 -11.85 -8.80 -2.72
C SER A 23 -12.41 -10.14 -2.23
N GLN A 24 -13.73 -10.33 -2.24
CA GLN A 24 -14.34 -11.62 -1.94
C GLN A 24 -13.91 -12.71 -2.92
N ARG A 25 -13.86 -12.40 -4.23
CA ARG A 25 -13.34 -13.37 -5.22
C ARG A 25 -11.90 -13.79 -4.93
N LEU A 26 -11.04 -12.84 -4.59
CA LEU A 26 -9.65 -13.15 -4.24
C LEU A 26 -9.50 -13.94 -2.93
N LEU A 27 -10.41 -13.75 -1.98
CA LEU A 27 -10.46 -14.58 -0.77
C LEU A 27 -10.87 -16.01 -1.12
N ASP A 28 -11.89 -16.17 -1.97
CA ASP A 28 -12.38 -17.49 -2.41
C ASP A 28 -11.31 -18.26 -3.20
N ASP A 29 -10.49 -17.54 -3.98
CA ASP A 29 -9.35 -18.07 -4.74
C ASP A 29 -8.05 -18.21 -3.91
N GLU A 30 -8.09 -17.97 -2.60
CA GLU A 30 -6.94 -18.00 -1.68
C GLU A 30 -5.77 -17.06 -2.06
N MET A 31 -6.02 -16.07 -2.91
CA MET A 31 -5.03 -15.06 -3.32
C MET A 31 -4.89 -13.91 -2.32
N LEU A 32 -5.91 -13.69 -1.51
CA LEU A 32 -5.92 -12.69 -0.43
C LEU A 32 -5.93 -13.39 0.93
N LEU A 33 -5.09 -12.91 1.86
CA LEU A 33 -5.05 -13.43 3.24
C LEU A 33 -6.21 -12.91 4.09
N ALA A 34 -6.61 -11.65 3.86
CA ALA A 34 -7.73 -11.01 4.56
C ALA A 34 -8.23 -9.77 3.81
N ALA A 35 -9.52 -9.51 3.88
CA ALA A 35 -10.14 -8.22 3.56
C ALA A 35 -10.96 -7.74 4.76
N GLU A 36 -10.66 -6.53 5.24
CA GLU A 36 -11.36 -5.92 6.37
C GLU A 36 -11.90 -4.56 5.98
N THR A 37 -13.14 -4.25 6.35
CA THR A 37 -13.73 -2.92 6.21
C THR A 37 -13.78 -2.24 7.57
N GLY A 38 -13.44 -0.96 7.63
CA GLY A 38 -13.46 -0.18 8.86
C GLY A 38 -13.66 1.31 8.62
N ILE A 39 -13.47 2.07 9.70
CA ILE A 39 -13.51 3.53 9.70
C ILE A 39 -12.14 4.04 10.18
N SER A 40 -11.56 4.99 9.46
CA SER A 40 -10.30 5.64 9.82
C SER A 40 -10.46 6.55 11.04
N SER A 41 -9.35 7.00 11.61
CA SER A 41 -9.35 7.94 12.75
C SER A 41 -10.02 9.28 12.43
N ASP A 42 -10.05 9.68 11.15
CA ASP A 42 -10.75 10.88 10.67
C ASP A 42 -12.17 10.61 10.17
N GLY A 43 -12.75 9.44 10.49
CA GLY A 43 -14.16 9.12 10.26
C GLY A 43 -14.50 8.69 8.82
N LYS A 44 -13.51 8.33 8.00
CA LYS A 44 -13.70 7.92 6.60
C LYS A 44 -13.80 6.41 6.49
N LYS A 45 -14.60 5.91 5.54
CA LYS A 45 -14.67 4.48 5.24
C LYS A 45 -13.35 4.02 4.62
N GLN A 46 -12.80 2.93 5.11
CA GLN A 46 -11.55 2.36 4.64
C GLN A 46 -11.59 0.84 4.53
N TRP A 47 -10.77 0.31 3.66
CA TRP A 47 -10.56 -1.12 3.44
C TRP A 47 -9.09 -1.45 3.66
N LEU A 48 -8.85 -2.58 4.31
CA LEU A 48 -7.54 -3.17 4.47
C LEU A 48 -7.52 -4.52 3.78
N LEU A 49 -6.67 -4.63 2.75
CA LEU A 49 -6.43 -5.86 2.01
C LEU A 49 -5.04 -6.38 2.38
N ARG A 50 -4.93 -7.64 2.79
CA ARG A 50 -3.65 -8.28 3.09
C ARG A 50 -3.35 -9.36 2.08
N PHE A 51 -2.23 -9.22 1.39
CA PHE A 51 -1.68 -10.23 0.48
C PHE A 51 -0.46 -10.91 1.13
N ALA A 52 -0.18 -12.15 0.75
CA ALA A 52 1.10 -12.76 1.05
C ALA A 52 2.21 -12.00 0.29
N GLY A 53 3.30 -11.66 0.98
CA GLY A 53 4.49 -11.10 0.34
C GLY A 53 5.57 -12.17 0.22
N GLU A 54 6.49 -12.00 -0.72
CA GLU A 54 7.67 -12.88 -0.83
C GLU A 54 8.73 -12.46 0.19
N GLU A 55 8.93 -11.15 0.36
CA GLU A 55 9.96 -10.60 1.25
C GLU A 55 9.39 -10.09 2.59
N LYS A 56 8.17 -9.57 2.58
CA LYS A 56 7.42 -9.20 3.79
C LYS A 56 6.44 -10.31 4.17
N GLN A 57 6.20 -10.51 5.46
CA GLN A 57 5.20 -11.48 5.95
C GLN A 57 3.83 -11.28 5.29
N PHE A 58 3.44 -10.02 5.07
CA PHE A 58 2.30 -9.65 4.25
C PHE A 58 2.50 -8.24 3.68
N VAL A 59 1.81 -7.97 2.56
CA VAL A 59 1.66 -6.64 2.00
C VAL A 59 0.25 -6.14 2.32
N ALA A 60 0.17 -5.04 3.07
CA ALA A 60 -1.08 -4.42 3.47
C ALA A 60 -1.40 -3.23 2.56
N ILE A 61 -2.51 -3.32 1.82
CA ILE A 61 -3.02 -2.24 0.99
C ILE A 61 -4.21 -1.62 1.70
N TRP A 62 -4.04 -0.35 2.09
CA TRP A 62 -5.13 0.46 2.60
C TRP A 62 -5.78 1.24 1.46
N MET A 63 -7.10 1.21 1.39
CA MET A 63 -7.89 2.05 0.48
C MET A 63 -8.86 2.88 1.31
N THR A 64 -8.70 4.19 1.31
CA THR A 64 -9.51 5.12 2.09
C THR A 64 -10.37 5.98 1.18
N LEU A 65 -11.68 5.87 1.33
CA LEU A 65 -12.65 6.67 0.59
C LEU A 65 -12.65 8.10 1.11
N ARG A 66 -12.31 9.04 0.24
CA ARG A 66 -12.44 10.48 0.48
C ARG A 66 -13.67 11.00 -0.28
N GLN A 67 -13.86 12.32 -0.30
CA GLN A 67 -15.06 12.91 -0.91
C GLN A 67 -15.25 12.50 -2.38
N ARG A 68 -14.21 12.58 -3.22
CA ARG A 68 -14.29 12.28 -4.67
C ARG A 68 -13.23 11.32 -5.17
N THR A 69 -12.36 10.86 -4.28
CA THR A 69 -11.18 10.06 -4.61
C THR A 69 -11.04 8.94 -3.62
N VAL A 70 -10.42 7.86 -4.05
CA VAL A 70 -9.90 6.81 -3.19
C VAL A 70 -8.41 7.06 -3.05
N TYR A 71 -7.94 7.09 -1.81
CA TYR A 71 -6.52 7.17 -1.50
C TYR A 71 -6.02 5.78 -1.16
N VAL A 72 -4.96 5.35 -1.84
CA VAL A 72 -4.33 4.05 -1.61
C VAL A 72 -2.97 4.27 -0.98
N GLU A 73 -2.65 3.49 0.05
CA GLU A 73 -1.33 3.46 0.66
C GLU A 73 -0.89 2.07 1.09
N ILE A 74 0.41 1.83 0.95
CA ILE A 74 1.10 0.62 1.34
C ILE A 74 2.35 1.03 2.11
N GLU A 75 2.47 0.59 3.36
CA GLU A 75 3.66 0.84 4.16
C GLU A 75 4.83 -0.03 3.67
N LEU A 76 5.86 0.62 3.14
CA LEU A 76 7.05 -0.07 2.66
C LEU A 76 8.01 -0.33 3.80
N MET A 77 8.43 0.71 4.52
CA MET A 77 9.32 0.57 5.67
C MET A 77 9.18 1.73 6.66
N PRO A 78 9.51 1.52 7.95
CA PRO A 78 9.68 2.60 8.91
C PRO A 78 10.81 3.57 8.51
N PRO A 79 10.91 4.75 9.17
CA PRO A 79 11.94 5.75 8.85
C PRO A 79 13.34 5.13 8.94
N PRO A 80 14.19 5.23 7.91
CA PRO A 80 15.53 4.64 7.95
C PRO A 80 16.36 5.25 9.09
N GLU A 81 17.02 4.41 9.88
CA GLU A 81 17.88 4.83 11.00
C GLU A 81 19.32 5.09 10.56
N GLU A 82 19.75 4.42 9.49
CA GLU A 82 21.09 4.49 8.91
C GLU A 82 21.03 4.87 7.42
N ASN A 83 22.11 5.45 6.90
CA ASN A 83 22.29 5.76 5.47
C ASN A 83 21.09 6.48 4.81
N VAL A 84 20.40 7.36 5.55
CA VAL A 84 19.16 8.02 5.13
C VAL A 84 19.25 8.63 3.73
N SER A 85 20.34 9.36 3.45
CA SER A 85 20.55 9.99 2.13
C SER A 85 20.67 8.98 0.99
N GLU A 86 21.30 7.82 1.24
CA GLU A 86 21.42 6.74 0.25
C GLU A 86 20.06 6.09 -0.01
N VAL A 87 19.32 5.77 1.06
CA VAL A 87 17.96 5.20 0.98
C VAL A 87 17.05 6.11 0.16
N LEU A 88 17.03 7.41 0.47
CA LEU A 88 16.21 8.38 -0.26
C LEU A 88 16.67 8.54 -1.72
N THR A 89 17.97 8.46 -2.00
CA THR A 89 18.49 8.52 -3.38
C THR A 89 18.02 7.33 -4.20
N ILE A 90 18.13 6.10 -3.65
CA ILE A 90 17.66 4.87 -4.31
C ILE A 90 16.15 4.95 -4.54
N ALA A 91 15.39 5.33 -3.51
CA ALA A 91 13.94 5.47 -3.59
C ALA A 91 13.52 6.48 -4.66
N MET A 92 14.11 7.68 -4.67
CA MET A 92 13.80 8.70 -5.66
C MET A 92 14.19 8.30 -7.09
N ALA A 93 15.33 7.62 -7.26
CA ALA A 93 15.74 7.10 -8.56
C ALA A 93 14.75 6.06 -9.09
N LYS A 94 14.29 5.13 -8.23
CA LYS A 94 13.26 4.15 -8.59
C LYS A 94 11.92 4.80 -8.88
N ASN A 95 11.56 5.85 -8.14
CA ASN A 95 10.28 6.56 -8.26
C ASN A 95 10.02 7.10 -9.68
N PHE A 96 11.06 7.32 -10.47
CA PHE A 96 10.94 7.80 -11.86
C PHE A 96 10.18 6.81 -12.76
N ASP A 97 10.32 5.52 -12.54
CA ASP A 97 9.73 4.47 -13.39
C ASP A 97 8.48 3.82 -12.77
N LEU A 98 8.06 4.25 -11.58
CA LEU A 98 6.92 3.62 -10.89
C LEU A 98 5.59 4.08 -11.48
N TYR A 99 4.72 3.11 -11.73
CA TYR A 99 3.33 3.28 -12.13
C TYR A 99 2.48 2.07 -11.68
N PRO A 100 1.24 2.25 -11.21
CA PRO A 100 0.55 3.53 -10.94
C PRO A 100 0.90 4.13 -9.57
N LEU A 101 1.60 3.38 -8.72
CA LEU A 101 2.02 3.81 -7.39
C LEU A 101 3.29 4.68 -7.46
N HIS A 102 3.46 5.59 -6.51
CA HIS A 102 4.68 6.36 -6.32
C HIS A 102 5.13 6.31 -4.87
N LEU A 103 6.42 6.49 -4.66
CA LEU A 103 7.04 6.57 -3.33
C LEU A 103 6.78 7.94 -2.70
N ALA A 104 6.45 7.91 -1.41
CA ALA A 104 6.24 9.09 -0.57
C ALA A 104 6.76 8.85 0.85
N ILE A 105 7.02 9.95 1.56
CA ILE A 105 7.27 9.93 3.01
C ILE A 105 5.94 10.23 3.71
N GLY A 106 5.54 9.34 4.61
CA GLY A 106 4.31 9.44 5.38
C GLY A 106 4.42 10.36 6.60
N PRO A 107 3.31 10.58 7.32
CA PRO A 107 3.26 11.50 8.46
C PRO A 107 4.11 11.06 9.66
N ASP A 108 4.44 9.77 9.76
CA ASP A 108 5.33 9.18 10.76
C ASP A 108 6.81 9.16 10.30
N ASN A 109 7.11 9.76 9.15
CA ASN A 109 8.37 9.71 8.41
C ASN A 109 8.72 8.33 7.83
N GLY A 110 7.79 7.37 7.86
CA GLY A 110 7.92 6.10 7.16
C GLY A 110 7.87 6.29 5.64
N MET A 111 8.28 5.27 4.91
CA MET A 111 8.24 5.24 3.45
C MET A 111 7.05 4.42 2.97
N TYR A 112 6.31 4.97 2.01
CA TYR A 112 5.06 4.41 1.51
C TYR A 112 5.04 4.38 0.00
N LEU A 113 4.32 3.41 -0.56
CA LEU A 113 3.80 3.48 -1.92
C LEU A 113 2.37 4.01 -1.85
N VAL A 114 2.06 5.04 -2.62
CA VAL A 114 0.76 5.71 -2.58
C VAL A 114 0.23 6.00 -3.97
N MET A 115 -1.09 6.13 -4.08
CA MET A 115 -1.75 6.72 -5.24
C MET A 115 -3.13 7.28 -4.86
N ARG A 116 -3.74 7.99 -5.82
CA ARG A 116 -5.13 8.45 -5.71
C ARG A 116 -5.81 8.27 -7.06
N PHE A 117 -7.07 7.87 -7.04
CA PHE A 117 -7.89 7.82 -8.25
C PHE A 117 -9.31 8.33 -7.96
N PRO A 118 -10.02 8.88 -8.95
CA PRO A 118 -11.42 9.23 -8.83
C PRO A 118 -12.27 8.02 -8.45
N VAL A 119 -13.23 8.19 -7.54
CA VAL A 119 -14.14 7.09 -7.14
C VAL A 119 -14.86 6.44 -8.33
N GLY A 120 -15.18 7.21 -9.37
CA GLY A 120 -15.86 6.71 -10.57
C GLY A 120 -15.00 5.81 -11.47
N ASP A 121 -13.68 5.78 -11.27
CA ASP A 121 -12.76 4.96 -12.08
C ASP A 121 -12.56 3.55 -11.46
N ALA A 122 -13.26 3.26 -10.36
CA ALA A 122 -13.22 1.98 -9.68
C ALA A 122 -13.63 0.82 -10.61
N SER A 123 -12.75 -0.17 -10.72
CA SER A 123 -12.95 -1.36 -11.53
C SER A 123 -12.10 -2.51 -10.98
N SER A 124 -12.47 -3.75 -11.31
CA SER A 124 -11.67 -4.92 -10.92
C SER A 124 -10.27 -4.84 -11.55
N GLU A 125 -10.18 -4.38 -12.79
CA GLU A 125 -8.93 -4.23 -13.54
C GLU A 125 -7.99 -3.22 -12.86
N LEU A 126 -8.52 -2.09 -12.40
CA LEU A 126 -7.73 -1.11 -11.64
C LEU A 126 -7.24 -1.72 -10.32
N PHE A 127 -8.07 -2.47 -9.60
CA PHE A 127 -7.65 -3.09 -8.35
C PHE A 127 -6.58 -4.15 -8.56
N ASP A 128 -6.69 -4.97 -9.61
CA ASP A 128 -5.68 -5.94 -10.02
C ASP A 128 -4.34 -5.24 -10.36
N GLU A 129 -4.39 -4.14 -11.11
CA GLU A 129 -3.20 -3.36 -11.46
C GLU A 129 -2.52 -2.77 -10.21
N ILE A 130 -3.29 -2.18 -9.31
CA ILE A 130 -2.79 -1.59 -8.05
C ILE A 130 -2.16 -2.67 -7.17
N SER A 131 -2.84 -3.79 -6.98
CA SER A 131 -2.36 -4.89 -6.14
C SER A 131 -1.13 -5.58 -6.71
N GLY A 132 -1.12 -5.85 -8.02
CA GLY A 132 0.04 -6.41 -8.70
C GLY A 132 1.26 -5.49 -8.64
N ALA A 133 1.05 -4.18 -8.84
CA ALA A 133 2.11 -3.19 -8.68
C ALA A 133 2.61 -3.11 -7.23
N ALA A 134 1.71 -3.10 -6.24
CA ALA A 134 2.07 -3.05 -4.83
C ALA A 134 2.95 -4.24 -4.43
N LEU A 135 2.53 -5.47 -4.74
CA LEU A 135 3.30 -6.68 -4.45
C LEU A 135 4.70 -6.61 -5.07
N ARG A 136 4.77 -6.37 -6.38
CA ARG A 136 6.05 -6.29 -7.10
C ARG A 136 6.97 -5.22 -6.54
N TYR A 137 6.47 -4.01 -6.30
CA TYR A 137 7.31 -2.91 -5.80
C TYR A 137 7.75 -3.13 -4.36
N VAL A 138 6.91 -3.72 -3.51
CA VAL A 138 7.32 -4.10 -2.16
C VAL A 138 8.43 -5.13 -2.21
N ASP A 139 8.25 -6.23 -2.96
CA ASP A 139 9.26 -7.29 -3.03
C ASP A 139 10.58 -6.81 -3.68
N GLU A 140 10.52 -5.92 -4.67
CA GLU A 140 11.71 -5.35 -5.30
C GLU A 140 12.47 -4.38 -4.37
N LEU A 141 11.75 -3.45 -3.72
CA LEU A 141 12.37 -2.33 -3.01
C LEU A 141 12.70 -2.66 -1.56
N PHE A 142 11.83 -3.41 -0.88
CA PHE A 142 11.91 -3.63 0.56
C PHE A 142 13.26 -4.21 1.01
N PRO A 143 13.80 -5.29 0.40
CA PRO A 143 15.06 -5.87 0.86
C PRO A 143 16.23 -4.89 0.72
N THR A 144 16.28 -4.19 -0.41
CA THR A 144 17.36 -3.23 -0.71
C THR A 144 17.34 -2.06 0.25
N LEU A 145 16.17 -1.44 0.46
CA LEU A 145 16.05 -0.27 1.32
C LEU A 145 16.24 -0.64 2.80
N MET A 146 15.71 -1.78 3.25
CA MET A 146 15.90 -2.25 4.63
C MET A 146 17.36 -2.58 4.92
N ALA A 147 18.07 -3.23 3.99
CA ALA A 147 19.49 -3.54 4.16
C ALA A 147 20.38 -2.28 4.30
N ARG A 148 19.97 -1.16 3.68
CA ARG A 148 20.66 0.13 3.80
C ARG A 148 20.22 0.93 5.02
N GLY A 149 18.91 1.02 5.25
CA GLY A 149 18.27 1.80 6.31
C GLY A 149 18.45 1.23 7.72
N TYR A 150 18.72 -0.07 7.83
CA TYR A 150 18.87 -0.81 9.09
C TYR A 150 20.08 -1.75 9.07
N ALA A 151 21.18 -1.32 8.44
CA ALA A 151 22.38 -2.14 8.20
C ALA A 151 22.92 -2.83 9.46
N SER A 152 22.87 -2.16 10.61
CA SER A 152 23.35 -2.69 11.90
C SER A 152 22.40 -3.71 12.53
N ALA A 153 21.09 -3.64 12.25
CA ALA A 153 20.13 -4.68 12.64
C ALA A 153 20.27 -5.92 11.75
N TYR A 154 20.46 -5.75 10.44
CA TYR A 154 20.69 -6.84 9.49
C TYR A 154 21.96 -7.62 9.78
N ARG A 155 23.08 -6.94 10.05
CA ARG A 155 24.35 -7.59 10.44
C ARG A 155 24.21 -8.46 11.69
N ARG A 156 23.44 -8.01 12.69
CA ARG A 156 23.18 -8.79 13.92
C ARG A 156 22.42 -10.09 13.66
N ARG A 157 21.56 -10.13 12.64
CA ARG A 157 20.80 -11.34 12.27
C ARG A 157 21.69 -12.39 11.60
N VAL A 158 22.59 -11.99 10.71
CA VAL A 158 23.55 -12.89 10.03
C VAL A 158 24.55 -13.53 11.02
N THR A 159 25.03 -12.76 12.00
CA THR A 159 25.95 -13.29 13.03
C THR A 159 25.29 -14.32 13.96
N ARG A 160 23.95 -14.33 14.04
CA ARG A 160 23.20 -15.26 14.90
C ARG A 160 22.87 -16.59 14.19
N GLN A 161 22.65 -16.57 12.88
CA GLN A 161 22.42 -17.77 12.06
C GLN A 161 23.71 -18.53 11.71
N SER A 162 24.86 -17.85 11.67
CA SER A 162 26.18 -18.50 11.45
C SER A 162 26.77 -19.18 12.70
N ARG A 163 26.06 -19.11 13.82
CA ARG A 163 26.45 -19.71 15.12
C ARG A 163 25.51 -20.83 15.59
N SER A 164 24.54 -21.23 14.75
CA SER A 164 23.60 -22.34 14.99
C SER A 164 23.89 -23.51 14.08
#